data_AF-A0A6V7P4M0-F1
#
_entry.id   AF-A0A6V7P4M0-F1
#
_cell.length_a   1.000
_cell.length_b   1.000
_cell.length_c   1.000
_cell.angle_alpha   90.00
_cell.angle_beta   90.00
_cell.angle_gamma   90.00
#
_symmetry.space_group_name_H-M   'P 1'
#
loop_
_entity.id
_entity.type
_entity.pdbx_description
1 polymer ?
#
loop_
_entity_poly.entity_id
_entity_poly.type
_entity_poly.pdbx_seq_one_letter_code
_entity_poly.pdbx_strand_id
1 'polypeptide(L)'
;MSESRSVSCGEDSANSSEDKAPKFEADKSAFCQKLPEIEKRKEVMEEAEEEEARVYEYTSGEDDDYIWPDGKRRRTREEWALYCKQLKESEGFDVDPFPDTFEFGLTALTNLEDESLIKCAKRAIEHFNEENNTSYGFVKIEKATCIVAAGYSYNITFLAKNYKVDVEAGAQTFQAKVWHGLHGDVRVSLCRLKPAPS
;
A
#
# COMPACT_ATOMS: atom_id res chain seq x y z
N MET A 1 -27.74 -68.82 37.22
CA MET A 1 -26.66 -69.83 37.25
C MET A 1 -25.69 -69.43 36.15
N SER A 2 -24.63 -68.69 36.52
CA SER A 2 -23.25 -69.20 36.72
C SER A 2 -22.48 -69.22 35.40
N GLU A 3 -21.26 -68.75 35.20
CA GLU A 3 -20.21 -68.06 35.97
C GLU A 3 -19.10 -67.82 34.90
N SER A 4 -18.56 -66.61 34.71
CA SER A 4 -17.23 -66.13 35.16
C SER A 4 -16.01 -66.35 34.22
N ARG A 5 -15.21 -65.25 34.08
CA ARG A 5 -13.73 -65.13 33.96
C ARG A 5 -13.05 -65.57 32.64
N SER A 6 -11.94 -65.01 32.12
CA SER A 6 -11.01 -63.91 32.50
C SER A 6 -9.88 -63.76 31.44
N VAL A 7 -9.56 -62.53 31.01
CA VAL A 7 -8.22 -61.84 30.93
C VAL A 7 -7.00 -62.41 30.15
N SER A 8 -6.38 -61.50 29.35
CA SER A 8 -4.95 -61.36 28.87
C SER A 8 -4.37 -62.41 27.91
N CYS A 9 -3.31 -62.21 27.10
CA CYS A 9 -2.51 -61.12 26.47
C CYS A 9 -1.52 -61.84 25.48
N GLY A 10 -0.96 -61.13 24.47
CA GLY A 10 0.20 -61.54 23.64
C GLY A 10 -0.16 -62.02 22.22
N GLU A 11 0.16 -61.29 21.13
CA GLU A 11 1.45 -61.30 20.37
C GLU A 11 1.71 -62.68 19.71
N ASP A 12 1.90 -62.89 18.40
CA ASP A 12 2.60 -62.11 17.37
C ASP A 12 2.29 -62.60 15.92
N SER A 13 2.44 -61.66 14.97
CA SER A 13 3.02 -61.78 13.61
C SER A 13 2.39 -62.68 12.52
N ALA A 14 1.82 -62.06 11.47
CA ALA A 14 2.54 -61.72 10.22
C ALA A 14 1.62 -61.42 9.01
N ASN A 15 1.86 -60.26 8.39
CA ASN A 15 1.66 -59.84 6.99
C ASN A 15 0.26 -59.89 6.31
N SER A 16 -0.28 -58.72 5.97
CA SER A 16 -0.12 -58.12 4.63
C SER A 16 -0.70 -56.71 4.55
N SER A 17 0.13 -55.77 4.08
CA SER A 17 -0.19 -54.61 3.22
C SER A 17 -1.43 -53.75 3.53
N GLU A 18 -1.21 -52.49 3.91
CA GLU A 18 -1.41 -51.36 2.98
C GLU A 18 -1.02 -50.03 3.65
N ASP A 19 -0.07 -49.36 3.00
CA ASP A 19 0.53 -48.08 3.36
C ASP A 19 -0.49 -46.93 3.39
N LYS A 20 -0.45 -46.12 4.45
CA LYS A 20 -1.15 -44.83 4.50
C LYS A 20 -0.22 -43.69 4.90
N ALA A 21 0.68 -43.34 3.98
CA ALA A 21 1.20 -41.99 3.80
C ALA A 21 1.20 -41.74 2.29
N PRO A 22 0.58 -40.65 1.77
CA PRO A 22 1.33 -39.40 1.69
C PRO A 22 0.41 -38.15 1.63
N LYS A 23 0.38 -37.33 2.69
CA LYS A 23 -0.10 -35.94 2.58
C LYS A 23 0.98 -34.89 2.85
N PHE A 24 2.11 -35.28 3.42
CA PHE A 24 3.16 -34.34 3.81
C PHE A 24 4.27 -34.18 2.74
N GLU A 25 4.48 -35.16 1.86
CA GLU A 25 5.47 -35.03 0.78
C GLU A 25 4.96 -34.25 -0.44
N ALA A 26 3.66 -34.30 -0.71
CA ALA A 26 3.04 -33.54 -1.80
C ALA A 26 3.10 -32.02 -1.57
N ASP A 27 2.96 -31.57 -0.32
CA ASP A 27 3.03 -30.14 0.02
C ASP A 27 4.47 -29.60 -0.03
N LYS A 28 5.48 -30.44 0.30
CA LYS A 28 6.89 -30.08 0.13
C LYS A 28 7.29 -30.03 -1.35
N SER A 29 6.83 -30.98 -2.15
CA SER A 29 7.13 -30.98 -3.59
C SER A 29 6.47 -29.80 -4.31
N ALA A 30 5.24 -29.42 -3.93
CA ALA A 30 4.55 -28.25 -4.47
C ALA A 30 5.21 -26.92 -4.08
N PHE A 31 5.76 -26.81 -2.86
CA PHE A 31 6.52 -25.63 -2.44
C PHE A 31 7.89 -25.55 -3.13
N CYS A 32 8.59 -26.68 -3.25
CA CYS A 32 9.88 -26.76 -3.96
C CYS A 32 9.75 -26.46 -5.46
N GLN A 33 8.61 -26.81 -6.08
CA GLN A 33 8.29 -26.45 -7.47
C GLN A 33 7.95 -24.96 -7.65
N LYS A 34 7.46 -24.29 -6.60
CA LYS A 34 7.07 -22.86 -6.65
C LYS A 34 8.18 -21.89 -6.23
N LEU A 35 9.18 -22.34 -5.46
CA LEU A 35 10.39 -21.57 -5.16
C LEU A 35 11.03 -20.92 -6.40
N PRO A 36 11.33 -21.68 -7.48
CA PRO A 36 11.96 -21.11 -8.67
C PRO A 36 11.04 -20.12 -9.40
N GLU A 37 9.72 -20.19 -9.27
CA GLU A 37 8.80 -19.19 -9.84
C GLU A 37 8.75 -17.90 -9.01
N ILE A 38 8.84 -18.01 -7.68
CA ILE A 38 8.87 -16.86 -6.78
C ILE A 38 10.20 -16.11 -6.91
N GLU A 39 11.31 -16.84 -7.03
CA GLU A 39 12.64 -16.28 -7.21
C GLU A 39 12.76 -15.56 -8.55
N LYS A 40 12.26 -16.18 -9.64
CA LYS A 40 12.12 -15.51 -10.94
C LYS A 40 11.24 -14.27 -10.88
N ARG A 41 10.15 -14.27 -10.11
CA ARG A 41 9.30 -13.07 -9.93
C ARG A 41 10.01 -11.96 -9.15
N LYS A 42 10.88 -12.32 -8.20
CA LYS A 42 11.72 -11.35 -7.47
C LYS A 42 12.80 -10.78 -8.36
N GLU A 43 13.49 -11.62 -9.13
CA GLU A 43 14.49 -11.19 -10.12
C GLU A 43 13.86 -10.27 -11.17
N VAL A 44 12.68 -10.59 -11.71
CA VAL A 44 11.97 -9.72 -12.66
C VAL A 44 11.52 -8.41 -12.01
N MET A 45 11.18 -8.41 -10.72
CA MET A 45 10.79 -7.20 -9.99
C MET A 45 12.00 -6.32 -9.65
N GLU A 46 13.12 -6.93 -9.27
CA GLU A 46 14.39 -6.25 -9.00
C GLU A 46 15.01 -5.73 -10.31
N GLU A 47 14.94 -6.50 -11.39
CA GLU A 47 15.35 -6.08 -12.73
C GLU A 47 14.42 -5.00 -13.28
N ALA A 48 13.12 -5.03 -12.97
CA ALA A 48 12.20 -3.94 -13.29
C ALA A 48 12.43 -2.69 -12.43
N GLU A 49 12.77 -2.81 -11.14
CA GLU A 49 13.20 -1.70 -10.30
C GLU A 49 14.56 -1.14 -10.75
N GLU A 50 15.47 -2.00 -11.22
CA GLU A 50 16.80 -1.61 -11.72
C GLU A 50 16.74 -1.06 -13.15
N GLU A 51 15.78 -1.51 -13.98
CA GLU A 51 15.43 -0.90 -15.26
C GLU A 51 14.68 0.41 -15.07
N GLU A 52 13.71 0.50 -14.15
CA GLU A 52 13.10 1.78 -13.76
C GLU A 52 14.20 2.72 -13.24
N ALA A 53 15.22 2.15 -12.55
CA ALA A 53 16.39 2.89 -12.13
C ALA A 53 17.35 3.30 -13.25
N ARG A 54 17.46 2.50 -14.32
CA ARG A 54 18.29 2.79 -15.51
C ARG A 54 17.59 3.67 -16.53
N VAL A 55 16.28 3.61 -16.65
CA VAL A 55 15.48 4.44 -17.57
C VAL A 55 15.45 5.90 -17.12
N TYR A 56 15.78 6.19 -15.85
CA TYR A 56 16.05 7.57 -15.43
C TYR A 56 17.50 8.03 -15.64
N GLU A 57 18.39 7.28 -16.32
CA GLU A 57 19.66 7.83 -16.78
C GLU A 57 19.37 9.02 -17.72
N TYR A 58 19.42 10.19 -17.09
CA TYR A 58 19.34 11.53 -17.61
C TYR A 58 20.20 11.68 -18.87
N THR A 59 19.59 11.50 -20.03
CA THR A 59 20.24 11.74 -21.30
C THR A 59 20.11 13.22 -21.66
N SER A 60 21.26 13.91 -21.62
CA SER A 60 21.51 15.28 -22.08
C SER A 60 21.16 16.41 -21.10
N GLY A 61 22.20 17.02 -20.52
CA GLY A 61 22.10 18.28 -19.77
C GLY A 61 21.79 19.52 -20.62
N GLU A 62 21.37 19.34 -21.87
CA GLU A 62 20.98 20.41 -22.79
C GLU A 62 19.46 20.72 -22.75
N ASP A 63 18.65 19.90 -22.07
CA ASP A 63 17.18 20.08 -21.98
C ASP A 63 16.72 20.69 -20.62
N ASP A 64 17.63 20.88 -19.67
CA ASP A 64 17.30 21.35 -18.31
C ASP A 64 17.01 22.86 -18.22
N ASP A 65 17.44 23.64 -19.22
CA ASP A 65 17.23 25.09 -19.30
C ASP A 65 16.06 25.47 -20.22
N TYR A 66 15.36 24.49 -20.81
CA TYR A 66 14.19 24.77 -21.64
C TYR A 66 13.02 25.31 -20.80
N ILE A 67 12.58 26.51 -21.14
CA ILE A 67 11.39 27.16 -20.58
C ILE A 67 10.28 27.09 -21.63
N TRP A 68 9.15 26.49 -21.26
CA TRP A 68 7.96 26.39 -22.09
C TRP A 68 7.36 27.78 -22.35
N PRO A 69 6.59 27.96 -23.44
CA PRO A 69 5.95 29.25 -23.74
C PRO A 69 5.04 29.79 -22.63
N ASP A 70 4.55 28.93 -21.73
CA ASP A 70 3.75 29.31 -20.56
C ASP A 70 4.59 29.70 -19.33
N GLY A 71 5.92 29.78 -19.48
CA GLY A 71 6.86 30.15 -18.43
C GLY A 71 7.28 29.00 -17.51
N LYS A 72 6.73 27.79 -17.71
CA LYS A 72 7.12 26.62 -16.91
C LYS A 72 8.44 26.04 -17.38
N ARG A 73 9.11 25.27 -16.51
CA ARG A 73 10.38 24.57 -16.79
C ARG A 73 10.37 23.13 -16.29
N ARG A 74 11.44 22.38 -16.55
CA ARG A 74 11.73 21.14 -15.82
C ARG A 74 12.15 21.46 -14.39
N ARG A 75 12.02 20.49 -13.48
CA ARG A 75 12.71 20.55 -12.18
C ARG A 75 14.22 20.48 -12.42
N THR A 76 15.00 21.21 -11.63
CA THR A 76 16.46 21.04 -11.65
C THR A 76 16.83 19.68 -11.05
N ARG A 77 18.08 19.26 -11.24
CA ARG A 77 18.62 18.05 -10.62
C ARG A 77 18.48 18.07 -9.09
N GLU A 78 18.71 19.21 -8.44
CA GLU A 78 18.58 19.37 -6.99
C GLU A 78 17.11 19.24 -6.55
N GLU A 79 16.18 19.83 -7.30
CA GLU A 79 14.74 19.73 -7.03
C GLU A 79 14.24 18.29 -7.22
N TRP A 80 14.72 17.59 -8.24
CA TRP A 80 14.46 16.16 -8.42
C TRP A 80 15.00 15.31 -7.27
N ALA A 81 16.24 15.57 -6.82
CA ALA A 81 16.82 14.86 -5.69
C ALA A 81 16.02 15.09 -4.40
N LEU A 82 15.55 16.33 -4.16
CA LEU A 82 14.69 16.66 -3.03
C LEU A 82 13.32 15.97 -3.14
N TYR A 83 12.69 16.03 -4.32
CA TYR A 83 11.41 15.37 -4.59
C TYR A 83 11.49 13.86 -4.34
N CYS A 84 12.49 13.18 -4.89
CA CYS A 84 12.69 11.74 -4.69
C CYS A 84 12.94 11.40 -3.22
N LYS A 85 13.71 12.23 -2.51
CA LYS A 85 13.91 12.08 -1.06
C LYS A 85 12.58 12.19 -0.29
N GLN A 86 11.77 13.21 -0.58
CA GLN A 86 10.47 13.43 0.05
C GLN A 86 9.48 12.29 -0.22
N LEU A 87 9.43 11.80 -1.46
CA LEU A 87 8.63 10.63 -1.82
C LEU A 87 9.00 9.40 -0.98
N LYS A 88 10.30 9.12 -0.86
CA LYS A 88 10.80 7.96 -0.13
C LYS A 88 10.55 8.07 1.38
N GLU A 89 10.86 9.23 1.97
CA GLU A 89 10.73 9.45 3.41
C GLU A 89 9.26 9.52 3.87
N SER A 90 8.37 10.08 3.04
CA SER A 90 6.96 10.25 3.39
C SER A 90 6.03 9.18 2.82
N GLU A 91 6.55 8.22 2.05
CA GLU A 91 5.77 7.29 1.22
C GLU A 91 4.81 8.02 0.24
N GLY A 92 5.14 9.26 -0.12
CA GLY A 92 4.38 10.16 -0.98
C GLY A 92 3.30 10.99 -0.27
N PHE A 93 3.17 10.94 1.06
CA PHE A 93 2.17 11.75 1.77
C PHE A 93 2.59 13.22 1.95
N ASP A 94 3.88 13.51 1.89
CA ASP A 94 4.45 14.84 2.14
C ASP A 94 5.51 15.14 1.07
N VAL A 95 5.12 15.97 0.11
CA VAL A 95 5.97 16.43 -0.99
C VAL A 95 5.74 17.92 -1.11
N ASP A 96 6.81 18.69 -1.29
CA ASP A 96 6.67 20.14 -1.46
C ASP A 96 6.07 20.47 -2.84
N PRO A 97 5.30 21.57 -2.95
CA PRO A 97 4.93 22.07 -4.25
C PRO A 97 6.17 22.58 -4.99
N PHE A 98 6.30 22.20 -6.25
CA PHE A 98 7.34 22.72 -7.15
C PHE A 98 6.69 23.67 -8.16
N PRO A 99 6.46 24.95 -7.79
CA PRO A 99 5.81 25.90 -8.68
C PRO A 99 6.63 26.10 -9.96
N ASP A 100 5.93 26.50 -11.03
CA ASP A 100 6.55 26.81 -12.32
C ASP A 100 7.26 25.62 -12.99
N THR A 101 6.95 24.38 -12.56
CA THR A 101 7.41 23.16 -13.22
C THR A 101 6.31 22.52 -14.07
N PHE A 102 6.69 21.92 -15.21
CA PHE A 102 5.77 21.22 -16.12
C PHE A 102 5.84 19.69 -15.97
N GLU A 103 6.17 19.20 -14.77
CA GLU A 103 6.41 17.76 -14.58
C GLU A 103 5.18 17.02 -14.06
N PHE A 104 4.87 15.90 -14.72
CA PHE A 104 3.82 14.99 -14.31
C PHE A 104 4.33 14.08 -13.19
N GLY A 105 4.19 14.55 -11.96
CA GLY A 105 4.55 13.81 -10.75
C GLY A 105 3.51 14.01 -9.65
N LEU A 106 3.76 13.35 -8.53
CA LEU A 106 2.96 13.53 -7.33
C LEU A 106 3.13 14.97 -6.82
N THR A 107 2.04 15.71 -6.69
CA THR A 107 2.09 17.14 -6.38
C THR A 107 1.20 17.46 -5.19
N ALA A 108 1.68 18.33 -4.29
CA ALA A 108 0.87 18.83 -3.20
C ALA A 108 -0.34 19.62 -3.70
N LEU A 109 -1.52 19.30 -3.15
CA LEU A 109 -2.75 20.02 -3.43
C LEU A 109 -2.87 21.23 -2.49
N THR A 110 -3.28 22.36 -3.07
CA THR A 110 -3.56 23.59 -2.31
C THR A 110 -5.03 23.71 -1.96
N ASN A 111 -5.94 23.23 -2.82
CA ASN A 111 -7.37 23.19 -2.53
C ASN A 111 -7.74 21.90 -1.79
N LEU A 112 -7.78 21.96 -0.46
CA LEU A 112 -8.16 20.83 0.41
C LEU A 112 -9.67 20.73 0.65
N GLU A 113 -10.45 21.70 0.17
CA GLU A 113 -11.92 21.74 0.29
C GLU A 113 -12.63 21.12 -0.92
N ASP A 114 -11.87 20.56 -1.87
CA ASP A 114 -12.41 19.88 -3.04
C ASP A 114 -13.35 18.72 -2.64
N GLU A 115 -14.56 18.71 -3.20
CA GLU A 115 -15.60 17.75 -2.85
C GLU A 115 -15.19 16.30 -3.15
N SER A 116 -14.45 16.08 -4.24
CA SER A 116 -13.98 14.75 -4.63
C SER A 116 -12.91 14.25 -3.67
N LEU A 117 -12.02 15.13 -3.22
CA LEU A 117 -11.00 14.83 -2.23
C LEU A 117 -11.62 14.53 -0.85
N ILE A 118 -12.61 15.32 -0.41
CA ILE A 118 -13.35 15.08 0.85
C ILE A 118 -14.11 13.74 0.77
N LYS A 119 -14.75 13.43 -0.37
CA LYS A 119 -15.42 12.14 -0.60
C LYS A 119 -14.44 10.98 -0.47
N CYS A 120 -13.23 11.10 -1.02
CA CYS A 120 -12.18 10.10 -0.90
C CYS A 120 -11.74 9.89 0.57
N ALA A 121 -11.53 10.97 1.33
CA ALA A 121 -11.16 10.88 2.74
C ALA A 121 -12.25 10.21 3.60
N LYS A 122 -13.54 10.55 3.36
CA LYS A 122 -14.68 9.91 4.03
C LYS A 122 -14.76 8.42 3.72
N ARG A 123 -14.62 8.05 2.45
CA ARG A 123 -14.62 6.63 2.05
C ARG A 123 -13.45 5.85 2.66
N ALA A 124 -12.28 6.48 2.78
CA ALA A 124 -11.12 5.87 3.42
C ALA A 124 -11.35 5.56 4.90
N ILE A 125 -11.93 6.50 5.66
CA ILE A 125 -12.20 6.26 7.08
C ILE A 125 -13.35 5.26 7.29
N GLU A 126 -14.36 5.25 6.42
CA GLU A 126 -15.40 4.20 6.41
C GLU A 126 -14.77 2.82 6.20
N HIS A 127 -13.90 2.68 5.21
CA HIS A 127 -13.18 1.43 4.94
C HIS A 127 -12.35 0.97 6.15
N PHE A 128 -11.62 1.89 6.79
CA PHE A 128 -10.89 1.58 8.02
C PHE A 128 -11.81 1.14 9.17
N ASN A 129 -12.96 1.79 9.31
CA ASN A 129 -13.96 1.43 10.33
C ASN A 129 -14.52 0.03 10.10
N GLU A 130 -14.82 -0.33 8.85
CA GLU A 130 -15.31 -1.65 8.43
C GLU A 130 -14.30 -2.75 8.78
N GLU A 131 -13.02 -2.55 8.45
CA GLU A 131 -11.98 -3.56 8.68
C GLU A 131 -11.59 -3.73 10.14
N ASN A 132 -11.67 -2.66 10.94
CA ASN A 132 -11.18 -2.63 12.32
C ASN A 132 -12.30 -2.62 13.37
N ASN A 133 -13.58 -2.67 12.96
CA ASN A 133 -14.76 -2.52 13.82
C ASN A 133 -14.74 -1.24 14.69
N THR A 134 -14.27 -0.13 14.12
CA THR A 134 -14.15 1.16 14.81
C THR A 134 -15.32 2.10 14.46
N SER A 135 -15.23 3.39 14.77
CA SER A 135 -16.29 4.39 14.50
C SER A 135 -15.73 5.80 14.43
N TYR A 136 -14.68 5.98 13.63
CA TYR A 136 -14.08 7.26 13.36
C TYR A 136 -14.93 8.07 12.38
N GLY A 137 -15.20 9.34 12.72
CA GLY A 137 -15.75 10.32 11.81
C GLY A 137 -14.67 11.24 11.25
N PHE A 138 -14.74 11.49 9.95
CA PHE A 138 -13.92 12.49 9.28
C PHE A 138 -14.12 13.89 9.88
N VAL A 139 -13.03 14.62 10.10
CA VAL A 139 -13.04 16.02 10.60
C VAL A 139 -12.60 16.98 9.50
N LYS A 140 -11.36 16.86 9.03
CA LYS A 140 -10.79 17.73 7.97
C LYS A 140 -9.57 17.08 7.32
N ILE A 141 -9.22 17.53 6.13
CA ILE A 141 -7.95 17.19 5.48
C ILE A 141 -6.87 18.16 5.98
N GLU A 142 -5.68 17.63 6.28
CA GLU A 142 -4.52 18.42 6.69
C GLU A 142 -3.53 18.63 5.54
N LYS A 143 -3.30 17.57 4.76
CA LYS A 143 -2.43 17.57 3.58
C LYS A 143 -2.97 16.59 2.56
N ALA A 144 -2.75 16.87 1.29
CA ALA A 144 -2.99 15.89 0.24
C ALA A 144 -1.96 16.07 -0.88
N THR A 145 -1.53 14.97 -1.45
CA THR A 145 -0.79 14.94 -2.69
C THR A 145 -1.58 14.15 -3.74
N CYS A 146 -1.37 14.48 -5.01
CA CYS A 146 -2.11 13.91 -6.12
C CYS A 146 -1.21 13.68 -7.32
N ILE A 147 -1.46 12.59 -8.04
CA ILE A 147 -0.96 12.40 -9.40
C ILE A 147 -2.15 12.13 -10.32
N VAL A 148 -2.11 12.72 -11.51
CA VAL A 148 -3.09 12.46 -12.56
C VAL A 148 -2.77 11.11 -13.20
N ALA A 149 -3.79 10.27 -13.31
CA ALA A 149 -3.73 8.97 -13.96
C ALA A 149 -4.98 8.80 -14.85
N ALA A 150 -5.53 7.59 -14.97
CA ALA A 150 -6.88 7.36 -15.50
C ALA A 150 -7.96 7.78 -14.46
N GLY A 151 -7.85 9.01 -13.96
CA GLY A 151 -8.47 9.50 -12.72
C GLY A 151 -7.45 10.25 -11.86
N TYR A 152 -7.65 10.22 -10.54
CA TYR A 152 -6.73 10.82 -9.58
C TYR A 152 -6.29 9.79 -8.54
N SER A 153 -4.99 9.68 -8.32
CA SER A 153 -4.43 8.92 -7.20
C SER A 153 -4.03 9.91 -6.11
N TYR A 154 -4.75 9.87 -4.98
CA TYR A 154 -4.53 10.74 -3.83
C TYR A 154 -3.79 10.02 -2.72
N ASN A 155 -2.83 10.71 -2.11
CA ASN A 155 -2.34 10.40 -0.78
C ASN A 155 -2.87 11.49 0.16
N ILE A 156 -3.73 11.11 1.10
CA ILE A 156 -4.48 12.05 1.93
C ILE A 156 -4.06 11.88 3.39
N THR A 157 -3.64 12.97 4.02
CA THR A 157 -3.48 13.06 5.47
C THR A 157 -4.66 13.84 6.05
N PHE A 158 -5.43 13.25 6.94
CA PHE A 158 -6.66 13.85 7.47
C PHE A 158 -6.88 13.54 8.95
N LEU A 159 -7.66 14.37 9.63
CA LEU A 159 -8.08 14.15 11.01
C LEU A 159 -9.40 13.39 11.06
N ALA A 160 -9.51 12.45 11.99
CA ALA A 160 -10.75 11.79 12.33
C ALA A 160 -10.92 11.65 13.84
N LYS A 161 -12.16 11.71 14.33
CA LYS A 161 -12.49 11.55 15.76
C LYS A 161 -13.25 10.26 15.97
N ASN A 162 -12.84 9.47 16.96
CA ASN A 162 -13.60 8.28 17.36
C ASN A 162 -14.81 8.71 18.17
N TYR A 163 -16.02 8.29 17.78
CA TYR A 163 -17.24 8.61 18.52
C TYR A 163 -17.66 7.52 19.52
N LYS A 164 -16.99 6.35 19.52
CA LYS A 164 -17.27 5.25 20.47
C LYS A 164 -16.43 5.31 21.75
N VAL A 165 -15.27 5.96 21.70
CA VAL A 165 -14.35 6.11 22.83
C VAL A 165 -14.43 7.57 23.30
N ASP A 166 -14.46 7.79 24.61
CA ASP A 166 -14.65 9.05 25.34
C ASP A 166 -14.49 10.35 24.53
N VAL A 167 -15.38 11.31 24.78
CA VAL A 167 -15.40 12.64 24.14
C VAL A 167 -14.06 13.39 24.25
N GLU A 168 -13.24 13.03 25.24
CA GLU A 168 -11.89 13.55 25.51
C GLU A 168 -10.78 12.98 24.62
N ALA A 169 -10.99 11.83 23.98
CA ALA A 169 -10.06 11.33 22.97
C ALA A 169 -10.06 12.31 21.78
N GLY A 170 -8.96 13.07 21.68
CA GLY A 170 -8.77 14.07 20.62
C GLY A 170 -8.84 13.46 19.22
N ALA A 171 -8.91 14.32 18.21
CA ALA A 171 -8.82 13.86 16.83
C ALA A 171 -7.46 13.18 16.58
N GLN A 172 -7.48 12.08 15.83
CA GLN A 172 -6.28 11.36 15.42
C GLN A 172 -6.02 11.60 13.94
N THR A 173 -4.75 11.64 13.56
CA THR A 173 -4.33 11.79 12.17
C THR A 173 -4.28 10.44 11.48
N PHE A 174 -4.90 10.37 10.32
CA PHE A 174 -4.90 9.22 9.42
C PHE A 174 -4.18 9.57 8.13
N GLN A 175 -3.65 8.53 7.49
CA GLN A 175 -3.05 8.54 6.17
C GLN A 175 -3.75 7.53 5.29
N ALA A 176 -4.21 7.94 4.11
CA ALA A 176 -4.88 7.08 3.15
C ALA A 176 -4.37 7.24 1.72
N LYS A 177 -4.29 6.12 1.00
CA LYS A 177 -4.06 6.09 -0.45
C LYS A 177 -5.38 5.71 -1.12
N VAL A 178 -5.86 6.59 -1.99
CA VAL A 178 -7.19 6.47 -2.60
C VAL A 178 -7.10 6.78 -4.09
N TRP A 179 -7.64 5.91 -4.92
CA TRP A 179 -7.84 6.16 -6.34
C TRP A 179 -9.28 6.59 -6.60
N HIS A 180 -9.44 7.72 -7.29
CA HIS A 180 -10.70 8.28 -7.75
C HIS A 180 -10.77 8.17 -9.29
N GLY A 181 -11.60 7.26 -9.80
CA GLY A 181 -11.76 7.02 -11.23
C GLY A 181 -12.60 8.06 -11.94
N LEU A 182 -12.45 8.18 -13.25
CA LEU A 182 -13.16 9.17 -14.10
C LEU A 182 -14.70 9.08 -14.02
N HIS A 183 -15.24 7.91 -13.68
CA HIS A 183 -16.68 7.68 -13.51
C HIS A 183 -17.17 7.84 -12.06
N GLY A 184 -16.32 8.37 -11.16
CA GLY A 184 -16.64 8.61 -9.76
C GLY A 184 -16.41 7.41 -8.83
N ASP A 185 -15.83 6.32 -9.35
CA ASP A 185 -15.40 5.16 -8.57
C ASP A 185 -14.34 5.56 -7.55
N VAL A 186 -14.46 5.09 -6.31
CA VAL A 186 -13.47 5.34 -5.26
C VAL A 186 -12.94 4.01 -4.73
N ARG A 187 -11.63 3.80 -4.85
CA ARG A 187 -10.94 2.61 -4.36
C ARG A 187 -9.90 3.02 -3.32
N VAL A 188 -10.04 2.49 -2.11
CA VAL A 188 -9.10 2.70 -1.02
C VAL A 188 -8.09 1.56 -1.08
N SER A 189 -6.80 1.87 -1.17
CA SER A 189 -5.72 0.88 -1.14
C SER A 189 -4.98 0.86 0.19
N LEU A 190 -5.05 1.95 0.95
CA LEU A 190 -4.49 2.06 2.29
C LEU A 190 -5.34 3.05 3.10
N CYS A 191 -5.62 2.72 4.35
CA CYS A 191 -6.00 3.69 5.37
C CYS A 191 -5.44 3.24 6.71
N ARG A 192 -4.67 4.10 7.39
CA ARG A 192 -4.05 3.79 8.67
C ARG A 192 -3.92 5.03 9.54
N LEU A 193 -3.75 4.84 10.86
CA LEU A 193 -3.26 5.90 11.72
C LEU A 193 -1.88 6.35 11.24
N LYS A 194 -1.62 7.65 11.28
CA LYS A 194 -0.30 8.20 10.93
C LYS A 194 0.74 7.65 11.92
N PRO A 195 1.84 7.03 11.45
CA PRO A 195 2.91 6.57 12.34
C PRO A 195 3.49 7.73 13.16
N ALA A 196 3.95 7.44 14.38
CA ALA A 196 4.75 8.40 15.12
C ALA A 196 6.05 8.70 14.35
N PRO A 197 6.57 9.94 14.40
CA PRO A 197 7.89 10.22 13.82
C PRO A 197 8.92 9.31 14.50
N SER A 198 9.63 8.52 13.69
CA SER A 198 10.73 7.65 14.10
C SER A 198 11.99 8.42 14.44
#